data_AF-A0A8X8YNS8-F1
#
_entry.id   AF-A0A8X8YNS8-F1
#
_cell.length_a   1.000
_cell.length_b   1.000
_cell.length_c   1.000
_cell.angle_alpha   90.00
_cell.angle_beta   90.00
_cell.angle_gamma   90.00
#
_symmetry.space_group_name_H-M   'P 1'
#
loop_
_entity.id
_entity.type
_entity.pdbx_description
1 polymer ?
#
loop_
_entity_poly.entity_id
_entity_poly.type
_entity_poly.pdbx_seq_one_letter_code
_entity_poly.pdbx_strand_id
1 'polypeptide(L)'
;MEVVSSTKTLFILSGQSNMAGRGGVAQKRWDGVVPPECATDGQKIYRLDANLRWEVAQESLHHDIDSKKACGVGPGMPFANAVKERVGVIGLVPCAVGGTAIREWARGEHLYEDMVKRAKAAESGGEIAALLWYQGESDTTSQEEVDAYKHKLEELIHNIRADLNLPNLPVVQVALASGIEKKYVDEIRAIQLGMDLPNVVCVDAKGLELKEDNLHLTTELCRTSVGFLGASSPLTHLGFVLDIVAAVEKDTRMPHHAKLVSSSRQFGTAFATGSPLSIRTQPIYRRKAAAMSSTSVCVRCEQSTNEQGSGLDVWLGRLAMVGFAAAISVEIATGKGLLENFGLTDPLPTVALAVTALVVVLTAVFIFQSASKN
;
A
#
# COMPACT_ATOMS: atom_id res chain seq x y z
N MET A 1 -37.42 22.28 12.48
CA MET A 1 -36.79 21.33 11.55
C MET A 1 -35.42 21.04 12.11
N GLU A 2 -35.16 19.81 12.56
CA GLU A 2 -33.77 19.36 12.67
C GLU A 2 -33.23 19.22 11.25
N VAL A 3 -32.16 19.93 10.95
CA VAL A 3 -31.36 19.64 9.77
C VAL A 3 -30.61 18.35 10.11
N VAL A 4 -31.13 17.22 9.64
CA VAL A 4 -30.39 15.96 9.64
C VAL A 4 -29.20 16.18 8.72
N SER A 5 -28.05 16.55 9.31
CA SER A 5 -26.78 16.62 8.61
C SER A 5 -26.50 15.23 8.06
N SER A 6 -26.58 15.05 6.74
CA SER A 6 -26.29 13.77 6.10
C SER A 6 -24.88 13.32 6.49
N THR A 7 -24.79 12.19 7.19
CA THR A 7 -23.53 11.55 7.52
C THR A 7 -22.79 11.22 6.23
N LYS A 8 -21.46 11.38 6.23
CA LYS A 8 -20.66 11.07 5.04
C LYS A 8 -20.44 9.56 4.96
N THR A 9 -20.50 9.00 3.75
CA THR A 9 -19.92 7.70 3.43
C THR A 9 -18.42 7.90 3.23
N LEU A 10 -17.60 7.34 4.10
CA LEU A 10 -16.15 7.57 4.14
C LEU A 10 -15.39 6.47 3.40
N PHE A 11 -14.40 6.86 2.61
CA PHE A 11 -13.52 5.97 1.87
C PHE A 11 -12.07 6.29 2.17
N ILE A 12 -11.33 5.30 2.66
CA ILE A 12 -9.89 5.42 2.91
C ILE A 12 -9.15 5.19 1.59
N LEU A 13 -8.27 6.11 1.19
CA LEU A 13 -7.49 6.03 -0.05
C LEU A 13 -6.00 5.81 0.28
N SER A 14 -5.56 4.55 0.29
CA SER A 14 -4.24 4.16 0.79
C SER A 14 -3.44 3.28 -0.18
N GLY A 15 -2.14 3.13 0.12
CA GLY A 15 -1.16 2.48 -0.75
C GLY A 15 -0.07 3.45 -1.21
N GLN A 16 0.40 3.33 -2.45
CA GLN A 16 1.54 4.12 -2.95
C GLN A 16 1.19 5.15 -4.04
N SER A 17 2.17 5.52 -4.87
CA SER A 17 2.10 6.63 -5.83
C SER A 17 0.94 6.55 -6.83
N ASN A 18 0.52 5.36 -7.26
CA ASN A 18 -0.64 5.22 -8.15
C ASN A 18 -2.00 5.43 -7.43
N MET A 19 -2.08 5.23 -6.10
CA MET A 19 -3.22 5.73 -5.31
C MET A 19 -3.10 7.24 -5.03
N ALA A 20 -1.91 7.72 -4.66
CA ALA A 20 -1.67 9.12 -4.31
C ALA A 20 -1.87 10.08 -5.50
N GLY A 21 -1.74 9.56 -6.73
CA GLY A 21 -1.96 10.29 -7.96
C GLY A 21 -0.67 10.82 -8.58
N ARG A 22 -0.47 10.51 -9.86
CA ARG A 22 0.71 10.88 -10.67
C ARG A 22 0.36 11.23 -12.12
N GLY A 23 -0.91 11.17 -12.50
CA GLY A 23 -1.39 11.67 -13.79
C GLY A 23 -1.05 13.15 -13.94
N GLY A 24 -0.52 13.53 -15.11
CA GLY A 24 -0.11 14.90 -15.41
C GLY A 24 1.16 15.38 -14.70
N VAL A 25 1.82 14.52 -13.90
CA VAL A 25 3.07 14.90 -13.21
C VAL A 25 4.28 14.66 -14.11
N ALA A 26 4.92 15.74 -14.55
CA ALA A 26 6.18 15.73 -15.30
C ALA A 26 7.23 16.59 -14.56
N GLN A 27 8.51 16.19 -14.58
CA GLN A 27 9.61 16.98 -13.99
C GLN A 27 9.37 17.46 -12.54
N LYS A 28 8.70 16.64 -11.69
CA LYS A 28 8.28 16.97 -10.31
C LYS A 28 7.29 18.14 -10.21
N ARG A 29 6.47 18.39 -11.24
CA ARG A 29 5.36 19.34 -11.23
C ARG A 29 4.13 18.70 -11.88
N TRP A 30 2.95 18.94 -11.31
CA TRP A 30 1.68 18.60 -11.95
C TRP A 30 1.28 19.69 -12.96
N ASP A 31 0.78 19.28 -14.12
CA ASP A 31 0.23 20.17 -15.15
C ASP A 31 -1.02 20.95 -14.70
N GLY A 32 -1.75 20.45 -13.69
CA GLY A 32 -3.00 21.02 -13.21
C GLY A 32 -4.21 20.66 -14.07
N VAL A 33 -4.09 19.69 -14.99
CA VAL A 33 -5.18 19.25 -15.87
C VAL A 33 -6.09 18.31 -15.09
N VAL A 34 -7.34 18.73 -14.89
CA VAL A 34 -8.39 17.94 -14.22
C VAL A 34 -9.43 17.48 -15.25
N PRO A 35 -9.57 16.17 -15.51
CA PRO A 35 -10.60 15.63 -16.40
C PRO A 35 -12.03 15.85 -15.88
N PRO A 36 -13.06 15.90 -16.77
CA PRO A 36 -14.47 16.04 -16.37
C PRO A 36 -14.96 14.97 -15.38
N GLU A 37 -14.46 13.74 -15.52
CA GLU A 37 -14.71 12.62 -14.61
C GLU A 37 -14.26 12.90 -13.17
N CYS A 38 -13.28 13.78 -13.05
CA CYS A 38 -12.52 14.11 -11.85
C CYS A 38 -12.90 15.51 -11.34
N ALA A 39 -14.02 16.06 -11.83
CA ALA A 39 -14.56 17.36 -11.47
C ALA A 39 -15.04 17.46 -10.01
N THR A 40 -14.89 18.64 -9.43
CA THR A 40 -15.30 18.94 -8.05
C THR A 40 -16.81 19.06 -7.90
N ASP A 41 -17.33 18.50 -6.80
CA ASP A 41 -18.72 18.67 -6.36
C ASP A 41 -18.73 19.14 -4.90
N GLY A 42 -18.87 20.46 -4.71
CA GLY A 42 -18.83 21.09 -3.39
C GLY A 42 -20.03 20.81 -2.48
N GLN A 43 -21.03 20.05 -2.94
CA GLN A 43 -22.15 19.60 -2.11
C GLN A 43 -21.99 18.12 -1.71
N LYS A 44 -21.39 17.29 -2.58
CA LYS A 44 -21.33 15.83 -2.42
C LYS A 44 -19.96 15.28 -2.04
N ILE A 45 -18.84 15.86 -2.43
CA ILE A 45 -17.51 15.22 -2.28
C ILE A 45 -16.57 16.09 -1.43
N TYR A 46 -16.15 15.53 -0.30
CA TYR A 46 -15.24 16.16 0.66
C TYR A 46 -13.95 15.36 0.81
N ARG A 47 -12.88 16.04 1.22
CA ARG A 47 -11.55 15.48 1.49
C ARG A 47 -11.15 15.81 2.93
N LEU A 48 -10.46 14.90 3.61
CA LEU A 48 -9.83 15.16 4.90
C LEU A 48 -8.39 15.68 4.68
N ASP A 49 -8.12 16.94 5.02
CA ASP A 49 -6.79 17.55 4.88
C ASP A 49 -5.75 16.97 5.86
N ALA A 50 -4.48 17.35 5.72
CA ALA A 50 -3.40 16.95 6.63
C ALA A 50 -3.63 17.37 8.09
N ASN A 51 -4.46 18.40 8.33
CA ASN A 51 -4.81 18.94 9.65
C ASN A 51 -6.10 18.31 10.22
N LEU A 52 -6.61 17.24 9.61
CA LEU A 52 -7.83 16.52 10.00
C LEU A 52 -9.12 17.37 9.87
N ARG A 53 -9.16 18.28 8.90
CA ARG A 53 -10.33 19.13 8.58
C ARG A 53 -10.98 18.67 7.28
N TRP A 54 -12.30 18.74 7.23
CA TRP A 54 -13.07 18.48 6.00
C TRP A 54 -13.08 19.72 5.11
N GLU A 55 -12.65 19.55 3.86
CA GLU A 55 -12.74 20.55 2.79
C GLU A 55 -13.43 19.94 1.55
N VAL A 56 -13.79 20.79 0.58
CA VAL A 56 -14.33 20.32 -0.71
C VAL A 56 -13.22 19.60 -1.48
N ALA A 57 -13.51 18.41 -2.02
CA ALA A 57 -12.50 17.61 -2.71
C ALA A 57 -12.12 18.18 -4.07
N GLN A 58 -10.81 18.33 -4.30
CA GLN A 58 -10.19 18.78 -5.54
C GLN A 58 -8.91 17.95 -5.76
N GLU A 59 -8.57 17.66 -7.02
CA GLU A 59 -7.24 17.09 -7.32
C GLU A 59 -6.14 18.15 -7.10
N SER A 60 -4.93 17.79 -6.66
CA SER A 60 -4.50 16.44 -6.29
C SER A 60 -4.89 16.07 -4.84
N LEU A 61 -5.56 14.94 -4.65
CA LEU A 61 -6.10 14.54 -3.34
C LEU A 61 -5.04 14.28 -2.25
N HIS A 62 -3.78 14.00 -2.60
CA HIS A 62 -2.73 13.65 -1.64
C HIS A 62 -1.63 14.73 -1.52
N HIS A 63 -1.83 15.93 -2.06
CA HIS A 63 -0.79 16.98 -2.14
C HIS A 63 -0.16 17.39 -0.79
N ASP A 64 -0.92 17.36 0.30
CA ASP A 64 -0.48 17.65 1.67
C ASP A 64 -0.18 16.38 2.50
N ILE A 65 -0.46 15.20 1.94
CA ILE A 65 -0.24 13.89 2.56
C ILE A 65 1.09 13.30 2.08
N ASP A 66 1.21 13.04 0.78
CA ASP A 66 2.43 12.60 0.08
C ASP A 66 3.33 13.80 -0.27
N SER A 67 3.42 14.75 0.66
CA SER A 67 4.01 16.11 0.49
C SER A 67 5.49 16.12 0.08
N LYS A 68 6.20 15.00 0.16
CA LYS A 68 7.58 14.83 -0.33
C LYS A 68 7.65 14.62 -1.85
N LYS A 69 6.52 14.46 -2.54
CA LYS A 69 6.41 14.13 -3.96
C LYS A 69 5.39 15.07 -4.63
N ALA A 70 5.60 15.38 -5.89
CA ALA A 70 4.58 16.05 -6.69
C ALA A 70 3.44 15.05 -6.96
N CYS A 71 2.25 15.36 -6.44
CA CYS A 71 1.05 14.60 -6.66
C CYS A 71 0.22 15.23 -7.78
N GLY A 72 -0.45 14.39 -8.56
CA GLY A 72 -1.36 14.81 -9.62
C GLY A 72 -2.65 14.01 -9.53
N VAL A 73 -3.24 13.71 -10.68
CA VAL A 73 -4.51 12.97 -10.75
C VAL A 73 -4.32 11.52 -10.27
N GLY A 74 -5.24 11.05 -9.43
CA GLY A 74 -5.35 9.67 -8.94
C GLY A 74 -6.77 9.10 -9.10
N PRO A 75 -7.07 7.91 -8.54
CA PRO A 75 -8.36 7.24 -8.72
C PRO A 75 -9.48 7.76 -7.79
N GLY A 76 -9.19 8.65 -6.85
CA GLY A 76 -10.14 9.07 -5.81
C GLY A 76 -11.31 9.93 -6.30
N MET A 77 -11.06 11.00 -7.07
CA MET A 77 -12.13 11.82 -7.66
C MET A 77 -13.01 11.08 -8.69
N PRO A 78 -12.47 10.28 -9.65
CA PRO A 78 -13.33 9.55 -10.60
C PRO A 78 -14.15 8.47 -9.89
N PHE A 79 -13.59 7.81 -8.87
CA PHE A 79 -14.35 6.92 -8.00
C PHE A 79 -15.51 7.66 -7.32
N ALA A 80 -15.24 8.78 -6.65
CA ALA A 80 -16.25 9.53 -5.91
C ALA A 80 -17.39 10.02 -6.82
N ASN A 81 -17.07 10.58 -7.99
CA ASN A 81 -18.09 11.01 -8.96
C ASN A 81 -18.94 9.86 -9.51
N ALA A 82 -18.38 8.65 -9.66
CA ALA A 82 -19.13 7.49 -10.13
C ALA A 82 -20.13 6.95 -9.08
N VAL A 83 -19.87 7.11 -7.78
CA VAL A 83 -20.69 6.50 -6.71
C VAL A 83 -21.57 7.49 -5.92
N LYS A 84 -21.32 8.80 -5.97
CA LYS A 84 -22.02 9.82 -5.15
C LYS A 84 -23.55 9.84 -5.26
N GLU A 85 -24.11 9.47 -6.42
CA GLU A 85 -25.58 9.42 -6.56
C GLU A 85 -26.20 8.16 -5.94
N ARG A 86 -25.39 7.16 -5.59
CA ARG A 86 -25.82 5.94 -4.89
C ARG A 86 -25.60 6.03 -3.39
N VAL A 87 -24.46 6.60 -2.96
CA VAL A 87 -24.06 6.65 -1.53
C VAL A 87 -24.36 7.99 -0.85
N GLY A 88 -24.67 9.04 -1.60
CA GLY A 88 -24.96 10.36 -1.03
C GLY A 88 -23.70 11.23 -0.89
N VAL A 89 -23.41 11.70 0.33
CA VAL A 89 -22.26 12.58 0.58
C VAL A 89 -21.03 11.74 0.89
N ILE A 90 -19.94 11.98 0.18
CA ILE A 90 -18.68 11.25 0.26
C ILE A 90 -17.65 12.02 1.08
N GLY A 91 -16.91 11.32 1.95
CA GLY A 91 -15.68 11.80 2.56
C GLY A 91 -14.49 10.95 2.16
N LEU A 92 -13.54 11.52 1.41
CA LEU A 92 -12.30 10.88 1.03
C LEU A 92 -11.24 11.10 2.11
N VAL A 93 -10.61 10.03 2.58
CA VAL A 93 -9.55 10.05 3.60
C VAL A 93 -8.23 9.64 2.91
N PRO A 94 -7.49 10.59 2.31
CA PRO A 94 -6.23 10.31 1.63
C PRO A 94 -5.13 9.93 2.63
N CYS A 95 -4.49 8.79 2.42
CA CYS A 95 -3.42 8.25 3.27
C CYS A 95 -2.19 7.73 2.50
N ALA A 96 -2.30 7.48 1.19
CA ALA A 96 -1.23 6.91 0.37
C ALA A 96 0.06 7.76 0.31
N VAL A 97 1.23 7.10 0.22
CA VAL A 97 2.56 7.73 0.20
C VAL A 97 3.46 7.10 -0.87
N GLY A 98 4.15 7.93 -1.66
CA GLY A 98 4.80 7.49 -2.90
C GLY A 98 6.15 6.78 -2.73
N GLY A 99 6.20 5.50 -3.13
CA GLY A 99 7.43 4.71 -3.23
C GLY A 99 7.66 3.73 -2.07
N THR A 100 6.64 3.49 -1.25
CA THR A 100 6.69 2.64 -0.06
C THR A 100 6.41 1.17 -0.41
N ALA A 101 7.22 0.25 0.10
CA ALA A 101 6.96 -1.20 0.07
C ALA A 101 5.96 -1.60 1.17
N ILE A 102 5.32 -2.78 1.06
CA ILE A 102 4.25 -3.18 2.00
C ILE A 102 4.76 -3.35 3.43
N ARG A 103 6.06 -3.61 3.62
CA ARG A 103 6.72 -3.64 4.94
C ARG A 103 6.62 -2.31 5.70
N GLU A 104 6.55 -1.17 5.01
CA GLU A 104 6.42 0.17 5.62
C GLU A 104 4.97 0.45 6.09
N TRP A 105 4.04 -0.45 5.78
CA TRP A 105 2.64 -0.45 6.19
C TRP A 105 2.33 -1.48 7.28
N ALA A 106 3.35 -2.13 7.86
CA ALA A 106 3.16 -3.02 9.00
C ALA A 106 2.59 -2.27 10.22
N ARG A 107 1.86 -2.98 11.09
CA ARG A 107 1.28 -2.36 12.29
C ARG A 107 2.37 -1.85 13.23
N GLY A 108 2.22 -0.61 13.72
CA GLY A 108 3.27 0.11 14.44
C GLY A 108 4.22 0.94 13.55
N GLU A 109 4.24 0.74 12.23
CA GLU A 109 4.97 1.63 11.32
C GLU A 109 4.21 2.95 11.09
N HIS A 110 4.96 4.02 10.84
CA HIS A 110 4.40 5.38 10.79
C HIS A 110 3.26 5.56 9.79
N LEU A 111 3.33 4.94 8.60
CA LEU A 111 2.29 5.04 7.57
C LEU A 111 0.99 4.35 8.00
N TYR A 112 1.11 3.20 8.65
CA TYR A 112 -0.01 2.45 9.20
C TYR A 112 -0.69 3.25 10.32
N GLU A 113 0.09 3.75 11.28
CA GLU A 113 -0.44 4.51 12.42
C GLU A 113 -1.09 5.83 11.99
N ASP A 114 -0.49 6.57 11.04
CA ASP A 114 -1.11 7.78 10.49
C ASP A 114 -2.37 7.47 9.68
N MET A 115 -2.42 6.37 8.92
CA MET A 115 -3.66 5.93 8.24
C MET A 115 -4.78 5.62 9.24
N VAL A 116 -4.50 4.83 10.28
CA VAL A 116 -5.50 4.46 11.31
C VAL A 116 -5.96 5.69 12.10
N LYS A 117 -5.04 6.60 12.44
CA LYS A 117 -5.33 7.88 13.10
C LYS A 117 -6.21 8.79 12.22
N ARG A 118 -5.92 8.91 10.93
CA ARG A 118 -6.72 9.70 9.98
C ARG A 118 -8.11 9.11 9.77
N ALA A 119 -8.22 7.79 9.65
CA ALA A 119 -9.50 7.09 9.60
C ALA A 119 -10.35 7.35 10.84
N LYS A 120 -9.80 7.16 12.05
CA LYS A 120 -10.50 7.43 13.33
C LYS A 120 -10.92 8.88 13.49
N ALA A 121 -10.12 9.84 13.03
CA ALA A 121 -10.52 11.25 13.02
C ALA A 121 -11.71 11.50 12.08
N ALA A 122 -11.75 10.82 10.93
CA ALA A 122 -12.80 10.94 9.93
C ALA A 122 -14.17 10.45 10.43
N GLU A 123 -14.22 9.42 11.30
CA GLU A 123 -15.46 8.85 11.88
C GLU A 123 -16.35 9.90 12.57
N SER A 124 -15.76 11.00 13.06
CA SER A 124 -16.51 12.13 13.62
C SER A 124 -17.45 12.83 12.61
N GLY A 125 -17.24 12.62 11.30
CA GLY A 125 -18.02 13.21 10.21
C GLY A 125 -18.79 12.21 9.33
N GLY A 126 -18.74 10.91 9.62
CA GLY A 126 -19.33 9.88 8.77
C GLY A 126 -18.97 8.44 9.15
N GLU A 127 -19.42 7.48 8.35
CA GLU A 127 -19.19 6.04 8.55
C GLU A 127 -18.18 5.50 7.53
N ILE A 128 -17.18 4.72 7.98
CA ILE A 128 -16.17 4.13 7.10
C ILE A 128 -16.78 2.95 6.33
N ALA A 129 -16.91 3.13 5.02
CA ALA A 129 -17.63 2.23 4.14
C ALA A 129 -16.71 1.28 3.35
N ALA A 130 -15.49 1.71 3.00
CA ALA A 130 -14.46 0.84 2.42
C ALA A 130 -13.04 1.42 2.55
N LEU A 131 -12.06 0.53 2.43
CA LEU A 131 -10.67 0.84 2.11
C LEU A 131 -10.43 0.62 0.61
N LEU A 132 -9.91 1.63 -0.09
CA LEU A 132 -9.33 1.48 -1.42
C LEU A 132 -7.80 1.42 -1.28
N TRP A 133 -7.21 0.33 -1.76
CA TRP A 133 -5.79 -0.01 -1.63
C TRP A 133 -5.15 -0.21 -3.00
N TYR A 134 -4.15 0.59 -3.35
CA TYR A 134 -3.35 0.36 -4.56
C TYR A 134 -1.86 0.50 -4.21
N GLN A 135 -1.22 -0.66 -4.05
CA GLN A 135 0.18 -0.80 -3.68
C GLN A 135 0.74 -2.14 -4.16
N GLY A 136 2.06 -2.21 -4.32
CA GLY A 136 2.83 -3.43 -4.54
C GLY A 136 4.00 -3.24 -5.51
N GLU A 137 4.04 -2.13 -6.25
CA GLU A 137 5.10 -1.87 -7.24
C GLU A 137 6.49 -1.80 -6.57
N SER A 138 6.57 -1.28 -5.35
CA SER A 138 7.82 -1.24 -4.57
C SER A 138 8.28 -2.59 -4.02
N ASP A 139 7.44 -3.62 -4.05
CA ASP A 139 7.74 -5.00 -3.60
C ASP A 139 8.18 -5.89 -4.77
N THR A 140 8.18 -5.37 -6.00
CA THR A 140 8.64 -6.07 -7.21
C THR A 140 10.17 -6.00 -7.41
N THR A 141 10.95 -6.15 -6.32
CA THR A 141 12.42 -5.98 -6.33
C THR A 141 13.22 -7.24 -6.01
N SER A 142 12.61 -8.25 -5.38
CA SER A 142 13.27 -9.52 -5.05
C SER A 142 12.24 -10.62 -4.85
N GLN A 143 12.66 -11.88 -4.96
CA GLN A 143 11.80 -13.03 -4.65
C GLN A 143 11.35 -13.00 -3.20
N GLU A 144 12.23 -12.55 -2.28
CA GLU A 144 11.94 -12.44 -0.85
C GLU A 144 10.75 -11.50 -0.57
N GLU A 145 10.67 -10.35 -1.23
CA GLU A 145 9.51 -9.45 -1.04
C GLU A 145 8.23 -10.01 -1.69
N VAL A 146 8.34 -10.70 -2.83
CA VAL A 146 7.20 -11.41 -3.47
C VAL A 146 6.65 -12.52 -2.57
N ASP A 147 7.52 -13.40 -2.09
CA ASP A 147 7.18 -14.51 -1.19
C ASP A 147 6.56 -13.98 0.12
N ALA A 148 7.00 -12.79 0.57
CA ALA A 148 6.46 -12.14 1.74
C ALA A 148 5.15 -11.36 1.49
N TYR A 149 4.89 -10.90 0.27
CA TYR A 149 3.82 -9.93 -0.02
C TYR A 149 2.44 -10.43 0.39
N LYS A 150 2.12 -11.71 0.14
CA LYS A 150 0.80 -12.28 0.47
C LYS A 150 0.49 -12.15 1.97
N HIS A 151 1.36 -12.65 2.84
CA HIS A 151 1.08 -12.67 4.28
C HIS A 151 1.06 -11.24 4.85
N LYS A 152 1.93 -10.34 4.37
CA LYS A 152 1.94 -8.93 4.78
C LYS A 152 0.64 -8.22 4.38
N LEU A 153 0.07 -8.50 3.22
CA LEU A 153 -1.20 -7.93 2.78
C LEU A 153 -2.40 -8.49 3.56
N GLU A 154 -2.40 -9.80 3.82
CA GLU A 154 -3.41 -10.43 4.69
C GLU A 154 -3.34 -9.83 6.11
N GLU A 155 -2.15 -9.72 6.69
CA GLU A 155 -1.91 -9.14 8.02
C GLU A 155 -2.33 -7.66 8.07
N LEU A 156 -1.97 -6.85 7.06
CA LEU A 156 -2.39 -5.45 6.93
C LEU A 156 -3.91 -5.32 7.00
N ILE A 157 -4.64 -6.11 6.22
CA ILE A 157 -6.11 -6.08 6.18
C ILE A 157 -6.72 -6.47 7.53
N HIS A 158 -6.22 -7.53 8.17
CA HIS A 158 -6.69 -7.93 9.50
C HIS A 158 -6.41 -6.87 10.56
N ASN A 159 -5.22 -6.27 10.54
CA ASN A 159 -4.82 -5.22 11.47
C ASN A 159 -5.71 -3.97 11.30
N ILE A 160 -5.95 -3.49 10.08
CA ILE A 160 -6.86 -2.35 9.82
C ILE A 160 -8.27 -2.65 10.36
N ARG A 161 -8.81 -3.84 10.07
CA ARG A 161 -10.13 -4.28 10.55
C ARG A 161 -10.21 -4.31 12.08
N ALA A 162 -9.17 -4.80 12.74
CA ALA A 162 -9.09 -4.84 14.20
C ALA A 162 -8.97 -3.45 14.82
N ASP A 163 -8.06 -2.62 14.32
CA ASP A 163 -7.77 -1.31 14.93
C ASP A 163 -8.84 -0.25 14.65
N LEU A 164 -9.58 -0.37 13.54
CA LEU A 164 -10.79 0.41 13.29
C LEU A 164 -12.05 -0.21 13.93
N ASN A 165 -11.97 -1.42 14.50
CA ASN A 165 -13.12 -2.17 15.01
C ASN A 165 -14.22 -2.40 13.95
N LEU A 166 -13.81 -2.65 12.71
CA LEU A 166 -14.66 -2.92 11.55
C LEU A 166 -14.31 -4.31 10.99
N PRO A 167 -14.73 -5.42 11.64
CA PRO A 167 -14.29 -6.78 11.28
C PRO A 167 -14.70 -7.20 9.86
N ASN A 168 -15.74 -6.56 9.30
CA ASN A 168 -16.25 -6.83 7.95
C ASN A 168 -15.82 -5.77 6.92
N LEU A 169 -14.96 -4.80 7.27
CA LEU A 169 -14.62 -3.64 6.41
C LEU A 169 -14.33 -4.09 4.97
N PRO A 170 -15.12 -3.61 3.98
CA PRO A 170 -14.84 -3.86 2.58
C PRO A 170 -13.46 -3.33 2.18
N VAL A 171 -12.66 -4.17 1.54
CA VAL A 171 -11.36 -3.78 0.96
C VAL A 171 -11.41 -4.00 -0.54
N VAL A 172 -11.14 -2.92 -1.28
CA VAL A 172 -10.89 -2.96 -2.70
C VAL A 172 -9.38 -2.83 -2.89
N GLN A 173 -8.72 -3.89 -3.33
CA GLN A 173 -7.33 -3.82 -3.78
C GLN A 173 -7.23 -3.73 -5.30
N VAL A 174 -6.09 -3.28 -5.82
CA VAL A 174 -5.81 -3.17 -7.24
C VAL A 174 -4.63 -4.05 -7.63
N ALA A 175 -4.82 -4.96 -8.59
CA ALA A 175 -3.74 -5.74 -9.18
C ALA A 175 -2.90 -4.88 -10.13
N LEU A 176 -1.58 -4.86 -9.93
CA LEU A 176 -0.68 -3.85 -10.51
C LEU A 176 -0.74 -3.74 -12.05
N ALA A 177 -0.67 -2.52 -12.58
CA ALA A 177 -0.42 -2.26 -14.00
C ALA A 177 1.06 -2.44 -14.39
N SER A 178 1.97 -2.22 -13.44
CA SER A 178 3.39 -1.93 -13.64
C SER A 178 4.22 -2.31 -12.39
N GLY A 179 5.54 -2.14 -12.44
CA GLY A 179 6.43 -2.30 -11.29
C GLY A 179 7.90 -2.12 -11.67
N ILE A 180 8.80 -2.34 -10.72
CA ILE A 180 10.24 -2.16 -10.85
C ILE A 180 10.84 -3.29 -11.70
N GLU A 181 10.67 -4.56 -11.30
CA GLU A 181 11.05 -5.70 -12.13
C GLU A 181 9.83 -6.43 -12.69
N LYS A 182 9.68 -6.40 -14.01
CA LYS A 182 8.55 -7.01 -14.74
C LYS A 182 8.29 -8.48 -14.38
N LYS A 183 9.32 -9.26 -14.05
CA LYS A 183 9.17 -10.68 -13.67
C LYS A 183 8.33 -10.83 -12.38
N TYR A 184 8.61 -10.01 -11.38
CA TYR A 184 7.94 -10.01 -10.09
C TYR A 184 6.56 -9.33 -10.15
N VAL A 185 6.30 -8.46 -11.14
CA VAL A 185 4.96 -7.86 -11.36
C VAL A 185 3.90 -8.93 -11.58
N ASP A 186 4.14 -9.91 -12.46
CA ASP A 186 3.13 -10.95 -12.71
C ASP A 186 2.94 -11.89 -11.49
N GLU A 187 3.95 -12.07 -10.64
CA GLU A 187 3.85 -12.82 -9.38
C GLU A 187 3.04 -12.07 -8.29
N ILE A 188 3.36 -10.78 -8.04
CA ILE A 188 2.59 -9.92 -7.12
C ILE A 188 1.12 -9.83 -7.58
N ARG A 189 0.89 -9.69 -8.89
CA ARG A 189 -0.46 -9.71 -9.45
C ARG A 189 -1.20 -11.04 -9.23
N ALA A 190 -0.51 -12.18 -9.35
CA ALA A 190 -1.11 -13.47 -9.06
C ALA A 190 -1.53 -13.59 -7.59
N ILE A 191 -0.76 -13.01 -6.66
CA ILE A 191 -1.12 -12.91 -5.24
C ILE A 191 -2.34 -11.98 -5.05
N GLN A 192 -2.35 -10.80 -5.66
CA GLN A 192 -3.44 -9.83 -5.55
C GLN A 192 -4.76 -10.39 -6.11
N LEU A 193 -4.74 -11.01 -7.30
CA LEU A 193 -5.90 -11.61 -7.95
C LEU A 193 -6.36 -12.92 -7.26
N GLY A 194 -5.43 -13.66 -6.65
CA GLY A 194 -5.68 -14.91 -5.92
C GLY A 194 -5.95 -14.73 -4.41
N MET A 195 -6.26 -13.50 -3.97
CA MET A 195 -6.54 -13.20 -2.56
C MET A 195 -7.91 -13.74 -2.15
N ASP A 196 -7.92 -14.72 -1.25
CA ASP A 196 -9.13 -15.35 -0.71
C ASP A 196 -9.36 -14.90 0.74
N LEU A 197 -9.86 -13.66 0.89
CA LEU A 197 -10.27 -13.09 2.17
C LEU A 197 -11.72 -12.58 2.11
N PRO A 198 -12.53 -12.79 3.16
CA PRO A 198 -13.89 -12.26 3.23
C PRO A 198 -13.92 -10.73 3.05
N ASN A 199 -14.89 -10.23 2.27
CA ASN A 199 -15.08 -8.82 1.94
C ASN A 199 -13.82 -8.13 1.37
N VAL A 200 -12.98 -8.86 0.64
CA VAL A 200 -11.89 -8.32 -0.17
C VAL A 200 -12.19 -8.58 -1.64
N VAL A 201 -12.08 -7.55 -2.48
CA VAL A 201 -12.22 -7.65 -3.95
C VAL A 201 -10.98 -7.07 -4.63
N CYS A 202 -10.65 -7.58 -5.82
CA CYS A 202 -9.49 -7.14 -6.59
C CYS A 202 -9.90 -6.60 -7.96
N VAL A 203 -9.44 -5.39 -8.29
CA VAL A 203 -9.61 -4.76 -9.61
C VAL A 203 -8.33 -4.91 -10.40
N ASP A 204 -8.41 -5.30 -11.68
CA ASP A 204 -7.23 -5.43 -12.52
C ASP A 204 -6.87 -4.13 -13.25
N ALA A 205 -5.67 -3.58 -13.01
CA ALA A 205 -5.13 -2.42 -13.71
C ALA A 205 -4.26 -2.78 -14.94
N LYS A 206 -4.14 -4.05 -15.33
CA LYS A 206 -3.33 -4.49 -16.48
C LYS A 206 -3.85 -3.89 -17.79
N GLY A 207 -2.94 -3.29 -18.56
CA GLY A 207 -3.26 -2.67 -19.85
C GLY A 207 -3.81 -1.24 -19.75
N LEU A 208 -3.94 -0.68 -18.54
CA LEU A 208 -4.14 0.76 -18.37
C LEU A 208 -2.89 1.52 -18.81
N GLU A 209 -3.08 2.73 -19.34
CA GLU A 209 -2.01 3.52 -19.93
C GLU A 209 -1.02 4.01 -18.87
N LEU A 210 0.27 3.74 -19.12
CA LEU A 210 1.39 4.20 -18.31
C LEU A 210 2.01 5.45 -18.94
N LYS A 211 2.55 6.31 -18.09
CA LYS A 211 3.38 7.45 -18.48
C LYS A 211 4.71 6.99 -19.07
N GLU A 212 5.46 7.93 -19.61
CA GLU A 212 6.82 7.72 -20.14
C GLU A 212 7.80 7.04 -19.16
N ASP A 213 7.53 7.13 -17.84
CA ASP A 213 8.30 6.43 -16.80
C ASP A 213 8.02 4.92 -16.71
N ASN A 214 7.06 4.39 -17.48
CA ASN A 214 6.60 3.00 -17.51
C ASN A 214 6.19 2.43 -16.12
N LEU A 215 5.89 3.30 -15.15
CA LEU A 215 5.59 2.94 -13.77
C LEU A 215 4.28 3.54 -13.28
N HIS A 216 4.01 4.80 -13.62
CA HIS A 216 2.83 5.51 -13.14
C HIS A 216 1.75 5.63 -14.19
N LEU A 217 0.49 5.57 -13.78
CA LEU A 217 -0.67 5.71 -14.66
C LEU A 217 -0.81 7.16 -15.18
N THR A 218 -1.35 7.31 -16.39
CA THR A 218 -1.63 8.62 -17.01
C THR A 218 -2.89 9.28 -16.44
N THR A 219 -3.13 10.55 -16.78
CA THR A 219 -4.40 11.23 -16.44
C THR A 219 -5.60 10.63 -17.14
N GLU A 220 -5.40 10.01 -18.32
CA GLU A 220 -6.45 9.32 -19.08
C GLU A 220 -7.00 8.09 -18.34
N LEU A 221 -6.31 7.62 -17.29
CA LEU A 221 -6.87 6.75 -16.26
C LEU A 221 -8.24 7.23 -15.76
N CYS A 222 -8.47 8.55 -15.54
CA CYS A 222 -9.79 9.07 -15.14
C CYS A 222 -10.90 8.55 -16.06
N ARG A 223 -10.67 8.56 -17.38
CA ARG A 223 -11.64 8.10 -18.39
C ARG A 223 -11.79 6.59 -18.39
N THR A 224 -10.70 5.83 -18.34
CA THR A 224 -10.76 4.36 -18.36
C THR A 224 -11.31 3.81 -17.04
N SER A 225 -10.98 4.41 -15.90
CA SER A 225 -11.57 4.07 -14.59
C SER A 225 -13.06 4.40 -14.54
N VAL A 226 -13.53 5.50 -15.15
CA VAL A 226 -14.98 5.70 -15.36
C VAL A 226 -15.55 4.73 -16.40
N GLY A 227 -14.77 4.24 -17.36
CA GLY A 227 -15.14 3.08 -18.18
C GLY A 227 -15.38 1.81 -17.34
N PHE A 228 -14.50 1.55 -16.37
CA PHE A 228 -14.64 0.46 -15.39
C PHE A 228 -15.76 0.68 -14.35
N LEU A 229 -16.17 1.93 -14.10
CA LEU A 229 -17.17 2.32 -13.10
C LEU A 229 -18.53 2.78 -13.67
N GLY A 230 -18.67 2.93 -15.00
CA GLY A 230 -19.77 3.69 -15.57
C GLY A 230 -20.08 3.48 -17.05
N ALA A 231 -19.28 2.75 -17.82
CA ALA A 231 -19.62 2.40 -19.20
C ALA A 231 -20.32 1.03 -19.29
N SER A 232 -21.49 1.03 -19.91
CA SER A 232 -22.32 -0.15 -20.14
C SER A 232 -21.70 -1.13 -21.14
N SER A 233 -21.00 -2.16 -20.65
CA SER A 233 -20.56 -3.32 -21.43
C SER A 233 -20.88 -4.63 -20.68
N PRO A 234 -21.43 -5.68 -21.34
CA PRO A 234 -22.55 -6.42 -20.73
C PRO A 234 -22.23 -7.46 -19.65
N LEU A 235 -20.96 -7.87 -19.45
CA LEU A 235 -20.65 -9.10 -18.69
C LEU A 235 -19.51 -9.02 -17.65
N THR A 236 -18.83 -7.88 -17.51
CA THR A 236 -17.74 -7.69 -16.52
C THR A 236 -17.83 -6.39 -15.72
N HIS A 237 -18.40 -5.33 -16.29
CA HIS A 237 -18.34 -3.97 -15.71
C HIS A 237 -19.46 -3.65 -14.71
N LEU A 238 -20.46 -4.53 -14.58
CA LEU A 238 -21.48 -4.40 -13.53
C LEU A 238 -20.96 -4.84 -12.16
N GLY A 239 -19.94 -5.72 -12.12
CA GLY A 239 -19.35 -6.29 -10.90
C GLY A 239 -18.85 -5.21 -9.96
N PHE A 240 -17.77 -4.52 -10.31
CA PHE A 240 -17.04 -3.65 -9.37
C PHE A 240 -17.91 -2.59 -8.63
N VAL A 241 -18.81 -1.89 -9.33
CA VAL A 241 -19.70 -0.92 -8.66
C VAL A 241 -20.81 -1.63 -7.87
N LEU A 242 -21.34 -2.76 -8.34
CA LEU A 242 -22.25 -3.56 -7.51
C LEU A 242 -21.53 -4.22 -6.34
N ASP A 243 -20.23 -4.51 -6.42
CA ASP A 243 -19.46 -5.13 -5.34
C ASP A 243 -19.15 -4.11 -4.26
N ILE A 244 -18.74 -2.89 -4.63
CA ILE A 244 -18.64 -1.77 -3.66
C ILE A 244 -20.02 -1.45 -3.09
N VAL A 245 -21.04 -1.23 -3.92
CA VAL A 245 -22.38 -0.88 -3.43
C VAL A 245 -22.99 -2.02 -2.60
N ALA A 246 -22.84 -3.29 -2.99
CA ALA A 246 -23.35 -4.42 -2.20
C ALA A 246 -22.52 -4.69 -0.95
N ALA A 247 -21.23 -4.36 -0.91
CA ALA A 247 -20.45 -4.42 0.31
C ALA A 247 -20.89 -3.33 1.30
N VAL A 248 -21.10 -2.10 0.82
CA VAL A 248 -21.66 -0.98 1.61
C VAL A 248 -23.11 -1.26 2.03
N GLU A 249 -23.95 -1.80 1.15
CA GLU A 249 -25.35 -2.18 1.46
C GLU A 249 -25.46 -3.44 2.34
N LYS A 250 -24.47 -4.32 2.38
CA LYS A 250 -24.47 -5.49 3.29
C LYS A 250 -24.19 -5.07 4.73
N ASP A 251 -23.26 -4.14 4.93
CA ASP A 251 -22.89 -3.66 6.27
C ASP A 251 -24.00 -2.79 6.87
N THR A 252 -24.53 -1.83 6.09
CA THR A 252 -25.64 -0.94 6.49
C THR A 252 -26.99 -1.65 6.74
N ARG A 253 -27.15 -2.92 6.34
CA ARG A 253 -28.35 -3.72 6.61
C ARG A 253 -28.27 -4.58 7.88
N MET A 254 -27.14 -4.59 8.58
CA MET A 254 -27.01 -5.24 9.89
C MET A 254 -27.34 -4.24 11.00
N PRO A 255 -28.38 -4.45 11.82
CA PRO A 255 -28.72 -3.49 12.87
C PRO A 255 -27.63 -3.47 13.94
N HIS A 256 -26.98 -2.31 14.11
CA HIS A 256 -26.09 -2.06 15.23
C HIS A 256 -26.85 -2.28 16.55
N HIS A 257 -26.51 -3.35 17.28
CA HIS A 257 -27.04 -3.55 18.62
C HIS A 257 -26.62 -2.37 19.51
N ALA A 258 -27.61 -1.61 19.96
CA ALA A 258 -27.40 -0.51 20.90
C ALA A 258 -26.62 -1.01 22.13
N LYS A 259 -25.63 -0.22 22.56
CA LYS A 259 -24.84 -0.48 23.77
C LYS A 259 -25.76 -0.57 24.99
N LEU A 260 -26.13 -1.78 25.39
CA LEU A 260 -26.77 -2.00 26.68
C LEU A 260 -25.72 -1.87 27.79
N VAL A 261 -25.92 -0.88 28.65
CA VAL A 261 -25.19 -0.73 29.92
C VAL A 261 -25.43 -1.99 30.77
N SER A 262 -24.38 -2.74 31.08
CA SER A 262 -24.50 -3.92 31.94
C SER A 262 -24.60 -3.52 33.42
N SER A 263 -25.81 -3.46 33.97
CA SER A 263 -26.00 -3.50 35.42
C SER A 263 -26.01 -4.96 35.89
N SER A 264 -25.15 -5.29 36.85
CA SER A 264 -25.05 -6.62 37.45
C SER A 264 -26.30 -7.03 38.23
N ARG A 265 -26.67 -8.32 38.15
CA ARG A 265 -27.45 -9.06 39.16
C ARG A 265 -27.32 -10.58 38.94
N GLN A 266 -27.03 -11.32 40.01
CA GLN A 266 -26.89 -12.79 40.02
C GLN A 266 -28.21 -13.49 40.41
N PHE A 267 -28.51 -14.63 39.77
CA PHE A 267 -29.28 -15.83 40.22
C PHE A 267 -29.18 -16.92 39.11
N GLY A 268 -29.42 -18.23 39.30
CA GLY A 268 -29.67 -18.99 40.54
C GLY A 268 -29.92 -20.50 40.31
N THR A 269 -28.85 -21.31 40.28
CA THR A 269 -28.79 -22.77 40.58
C THR A 269 -29.79 -23.81 40.01
N ALA A 270 -29.26 -24.74 39.20
CA ALA A 270 -29.19 -26.21 39.43
C ALA A 270 -30.28 -27.23 38.97
N PHE A 271 -29.80 -28.50 38.81
CA PHE A 271 -30.44 -29.82 38.57
C PHE A 271 -31.09 -30.12 37.20
N ALA A 272 -31.18 -31.38 36.69
CA ALA A 272 -30.37 -32.62 36.78
C ALA A 272 -30.93 -33.72 35.82
N THR A 273 -30.18 -34.83 35.61
CA THR A 273 -30.53 -36.16 35.00
C THR A 273 -31.11 -36.21 33.56
N GLY A 274 -30.99 -37.27 32.75
CA GLY A 274 -30.16 -38.49 32.84
C GLY A 274 -30.55 -39.65 31.88
N SER A 275 -29.85 -39.79 30.73
CA SER A 275 -29.62 -41.05 29.96
C SER A 275 -30.83 -41.79 29.30
N PRO A 276 -30.65 -42.93 28.60
CA PRO A 276 -30.03 -43.06 27.26
C PRO A 276 -30.86 -43.92 26.26
N LEU A 277 -30.47 -43.99 24.98
CA LEU A 277 -30.85 -45.10 24.06
C LEU A 277 -29.87 -45.20 22.87
N SER A 278 -29.70 -46.39 22.27
CA SER A 278 -28.62 -46.67 21.30
C SER A 278 -28.99 -47.75 20.26
N ILE A 279 -28.24 -47.78 19.14
CA ILE A 279 -28.13 -48.81 18.09
C ILE A 279 -29.27 -48.89 17.04
N ARG A 280 -28.97 -48.58 15.76
CA ARG A 280 -28.83 -49.60 14.67
C ARG A 280 -28.14 -49.09 13.38
N THR A 281 -26.96 -49.67 13.12
CA THR A 281 -26.28 -50.04 11.85
C THR A 281 -27.09 -50.02 10.52
N GLN A 282 -26.58 -49.86 9.27
CA GLN A 282 -25.26 -49.89 8.54
C GLN A 282 -25.54 -49.56 7.01
N PRO A 283 -24.68 -49.69 5.94
CA PRO A 283 -23.21 -49.85 5.77
C PRO A 283 -22.53 -49.05 4.58
N ILE A 284 -21.22 -49.30 4.32
CA ILE A 284 -20.35 -49.07 3.08
C ILE A 284 -20.19 -47.61 2.55
N TYR A 285 -19.02 -47.06 2.16
CA TYR A 285 -17.72 -47.62 1.72
C TYR A 285 -16.50 -46.94 2.37
N ARG A 286 -15.47 -47.74 2.70
CA ARG A 286 -14.16 -47.28 3.19
C ARG A 286 -13.06 -47.70 2.20
N ARG A 287 -12.48 -46.75 1.45
CA ARG A 287 -11.26 -47.03 0.65
C ARG A 287 -10.03 -47.08 1.55
N LYS A 288 -9.14 -48.03 1.28
CA LYS A 288 -7.86 -48.20 1.98
C LYS A 288 -6.89 -47.11 1.54
N ALA A 289 -6.19 -46.48 2.49
CA ALA A 289 -4.94 -45.79 2.20
C ALA A 289 -3.82 -46.83 2.12
N ALA A 290 -3.06 -46.84 1.03
CA ALA A 290 -1.82 -47.59 0.92
C ALA A 290 -0.65 -46.67 1.34
N ALA A 291 0.23 -47.18 2.20
CA ALA A 291 1.46 -46.46 2.55
C ALA A 291 2.43 -46.52 1.37
N MET A 292 2.86 -45.37 0.86
CA MET A 292 4.05 -45.25 0.02
C MET A 292 5.16 -44.59 0.83
N SER A 293 6.29 -45.27 0.90
CA SER A 293 7.52 -44.74 1.49
C SER A 293 8.07 -43.62 0.60
N SER A 294 8.27 -42.42 1.16
CA SER A 294 8.99 -41.33 0.51
C SER A 294 10.43 -41.28 1.03
N THR A 295 11.38 -41.69 0.18
CA THR A 295 12.81 -41.56 0.46
C THR A 295 13.18 -40.08 0.63
N SER A 296 13.71 -39.69 1.79
CA SER A 296 14.25 -38.34 1.97
C SER A 296 15.60 -38.21 1.26
N VAL A 297 15.66 -37.36 0.23
CA VAL A 297 16.94 -36.89 -0.30
C VAL A 297 17.34 -35.64 0.49
N CYS A 298 18.17 -35.85 1.50
CA CYS A 298 18.83 -34.73 2.19
C CYS A 298 19.93 -34.19 1.28
N VAL A 299 19.69 -33.06 0.62
CA VAL A 299 20.77 -32.27 0.01
C VAL A 299 21.50 -31.55 1.15
N ARG A 300 22.50 -32.23 1.71
CA ARG A 300 23.44 -31.67 2.67
C ARG A 300 24.30 -30.64 1.96
N CYS A 301 24.01 -29.35 2.15
CA CYS A 301 24.98 -28.31 1.85
C CYS A 301 26.17 -28.45 2.81
N GLU A 302 27.30 -28.94 2.31
CA GLU A 302 28.58 -28.78 2.97
C GLU A 302 29.03 -27.32 2.84
N GLN A 303 28.58 -26.47 3.76
CA GLN A 303 29.40 -25.33 4.14
C GLN A 303 30.60 -25.89 4.92
N SER A 304 31.66 -26.20 4.16
CA SER A 304 32.98 -26.42 4.74
C SER A 304 33.41 -25.11 5.40
N THR A 305 33.61 -25.16 6.72
CA THR A 305 34.32 -24.12 7.46
C THR A 305 35.80 -24.22 7.10
N ASN A 306 36.16 -23.76 5.91
CA ASN A 306 37.55 -23.40 5.62
C ASN A 306 37.84 -22.08 6.35
N GLU A 307 38.64 -22.16 7.41
CA GLU A 307 39.12 -21.03 8.20
C GLU A 307 40.14 -20.14 7.45
N GLN A 308 39.80 -19.69 6.23
CA GLN A 308 40.53 -18.65 5.50
C GLN A 308 39.56 -17.95 4.53
N GLY A 309 38.94 -16.83 4.96
CA GLY A 309 38.06 -16.07 4.07
C GLY A 309 37.39 -14.82 4.65
N SER A 310 37.02 -14.83 5.94
CA SER A 310 36.20 -13.75 6.55
C SER A 310 36.82 -12.34 6.51
N GLY A 311 38.14 -12.23 6.30
CA GLY A 311 38.80 -10.95 6.04
C GLY A 311 38.60 -10.43 4.61
N LEU A 312 38.61 -11.30 3.59
CA LEU A 312 38.70 -10.87 2.19
C LEU A 312 37.44 -10.15 1.70
N ASP A 313 36.25 -10.65 1.99
CA ASP A 313 35.00 -10.01 1.55
C ASP A 313 34.77 -8.64 2.22
N VAL A 314 35.15 -8.54 3.49
CA VAL A 314 35.11 -7.28 4.26
C VAL A 314 36.15 -6.29 3.73
N TRP A 315 37.33 -6.75 3.30
CA TRP A 315 38.35 -5.91 2.67
C TRP A 315 37.98 -5.50 1.24
N LEU A 316 37.33 -6.37 0.46
CA LEU A 316 36.86 -6.06 -0.90
C LEU A 316 35.81 -4.93 -0.89
N GLY A 317 34.83 -5.00 0.00
CA GLY A 317 33.86 -3.90 0.19
C GLY A 317 34.51 -2.58 0.63
N ARG A 318 35.56 -2.64 1.45
CA ARG A 318 36.31 -1.44 1.91
C ARG A 318 37.17 -0.84 0.81
N LEU A 319 37.88 -1.65 0.02
CA LEU A 319 38.69 -1.20 -1.11
C LEU A 319 37.82 -0.58 -2.22
N ALA A 320 36.62 -1.11 -2.46
CA ALA A 320 35.65 -0.52 -3.39
C ALA A 320 35.23 0.91 -2.98
N MET A 321 34.94 1.14 -1.69
CA MET A 321 34.60 2.48 -1.21
C MET A 321 35.78 3.47 -1.30
N VAL A 322 37.02 3.01 -1.05
CA VAL A 322 38.22 3.85 -1.22
C VAL A 322 38.44 4.20 -2.70
N GLY A 323 38.24 3.25 -3.62
CA GLY A 323 38.32 3.50 -5.06
C GLY A 323 37.28 4.52 -5.54
N PHE A 324 36.04 4.42 -5.07
CA PHE A 324 34.97 5.37 -5.38
C PHE A 324 35.26 6.78 -4.85
N ALA A 325 35.74 6.91 -3.61
CA ALA A 325 36.13 8.19 -3.02
C ALA A 325 37.33 8.84 -3.75
N ALA A 326 38.29 8.03 -4.20
CA ALA A 326 39.41 8.49 -5.02
C ALA A 326 38.95 9.00 -6.39
N ALA A 327 38.03 8.29 -7.07
CA ALA A 327 37.47 8.72 -8.34
C ALA A 327 36.76 10.08 -8.24
N ILE A 328 35.87 10.25 -7.25
CA ILE A 328 35.20 11.54 -6.97
C ILE A 328 36.23 12.64 -6.70
N SER A 329 37.29 12.35 -5.94
CA SER A 329 38.33 13.34 -5.62
C SER A 329 39.11 13.79 -6.87
N VAL A 330 39.35 12.89 -7.82
CA VAL A 330 40.01 13.21 -9.11
C VAL A 330 39.09 14.03 -10.01
N GLU A 331 37.79 13.71 -10.09
CA GLU A 331 36.81 14.53 -10.84
C GLU A 331 36.70 15.94 -10.26
N ILE A 332 36.64 16.08 -8.93
CA ILE A 332 36.63 17.39 -8.25
C ILE A 332 37.92 18.18 -8.50
N ALA A 333 39.09 17.52 -8.46
CA ALA A 333 40.38 18.19 -8.67
C ALA A 333 40.66 18.56 -10.13
N THR A 334 40.08 17.83 -11.10
CA THR A 334 40.27 18.06 -12.54
C THR A 334 39.16 18.89 -13.19
N GLY A 335 38.02 19.07 -12.51
CA GLY A 335 36.88 19.86 -12.99
C GLY A 335 36.12 19.24 -14.18
N LYS A 336 36.33 17.94 -14.45
CA LYS A 336 35.72 17.21 -15.57
C LYS A 336 34.89 16.04 -15.06
N GLY A 337 33.81 15.70 -15.76
CA GLY A 337 32.85 14.68 -15.33
C GLY A 337 31.61 15.30 -14.70
N LEU A 338 31.18 14.82 -13.52
CA LEU A 338 29.89 15.20 -12.94
C LEU A 338 29.69 16.72 -12.72
N LEU A 339 30.76 17.47 -12.46
CA LEU A 339 30.72 18.92 -12.26
C LEU A 339 30.47 19.72 -13.55
N GLU A 340 30.83 19.17 -14.71
CA GLU A 340 30.64 19.79 -16.02
C GLU A 340 29.14 19.92 -16.35
N ASN A 341 28.33 18.93 -15.94
CA ASN A 341 26.87 18.95 -16.03
C ASN A 341 26.19 20.01 -15.12
N PHE A 342 26.91 20.59 -14.15
CA PHE A 342 26.41 21.66 -13.29
C PHE A 342 26.98 23.04 -13.65
N GLY A 343 27.75 23.16 -14.75
CA GLY A 343 28.26 24.45 -15.25
C GLY A 343 29.37 25.09 -14.39
N LEU A 344 30.02 24.31 -13.52
CA LEU A 344 31.12 24.77 -12.66
C LEU A 344 32.48 24.43 -13.30
N THR A 345 32.81 25.14 -14.39
CA THR A 345 34.01 24.83 -15.22
C THR A 345 35.31 25.46 -14.74
N ASP A 346 35.29 26.33 -13.72
CA ASP A 346 36.48 26.96 -13.14
C ASP A 346 36.79 26.40 -11.74
N PRO A 347 38.01 25.90 -11.48
CA PRO A 347 38.37 25.38 -10.17
C PRO A 347 38.58 26.53 -9.18
N LEU A 348 37.60 26.77 -8.29
CA LEU A 348 37.84 27.58 -7.09
C LEU A 348 38.64 26.73 -6.08
N PRO A 349 39.96 26.93 -5.92
CA PRO A 349 40.81 25.93 -5.27
C PRO A 349 40.45 25.74 -3.79
N THR A 350 39.96 26.79 -3.14
CA THR A 350 39.58 26.79 -1.73
C THR A 350 38.35 25.91 -1.44
N VAL A 351 37.34 25.91 -2.32
CA VAL A 351 36.10 25.13 -2.12
C VAL A 351 36.35 23.66 -2.43
N ALA A 352 37.09 23.37 -3.51
CA ALA A 352 37.51 22.01 -3.84
C ALA A 352 38.34 21.40 -2.70
N LEU A 353 39.36 22.11 -2.20
CA LEU A 353 40.18 21.66 -1.06
C LEU A 353 39.34 21.45 0.22
N ALA A 354 38.37 22.32 0.51
CA ALA A 354 37.51 22.16 1.68
C ALA A 354 36.60 20.91 1.58
N VAL A 355 36.03 20.65 0.40
CA VAL A 355 35.20 19.46 0.16
C VAL A 355 36.04 18.18 0.18
N THR A 356 37.20 18.16 -0.48
CA THR A 356 38.11 17.00 -0.45
C THR A 356 38.61 16.72 0.97
N ALA A 357 38.97 17.75 1.74
CA ALA A 357 39.37 17.58 3.14
C ALA A 357 38.22 17.01 4.00
N LEU A 358 36.98 17.50 3.81
CA LEU A 358 35.80 16.98 4.51
C LEU A 358 35.55 15.50 4.19
N VAL A 359 35.64 15.12 2.91
CA VAL A 359 35.48 13.72 2.46
C VAL A 359 36.57 12.84 3.07
N VAL A 360 37.84 13.24 3.02
CA VAL A 360 38.95 12.48 3.62
C VAL A 360 38.77 12.29 5.13
N VAL A 361 38.35 13.34 5.85
CA VAL A 361 38.06 13.25 7.30
C VAL A 361 36.89 12.30 7.57
N LEU A 362 35.80 12.38 6.81
CA LEU A 362 34.65 11.47 6.97
C LEU A 362 35.05 10.02 6.69
N THR A 363 35.78 9.75 5.60
CA THR A 363 36.29 8.40 5.29
C THR A 363 37.19 7.87 6.40
N ALA A 364 38.09 8.69 6.96
CA ALA A 364 38.91 8.31 8.10
C ALA A 364 38.07 7.99 9.35
N VAL A 365 37.07 8.82 9.67
CA VAL A 365 36.15 8.59 10.80
C VAL A 365 35.38 7.28 10.65
N PHE A 366 34.86 6.96 9.46
CA PHE A 366 34.20 5.67 9.23
C PHE A 366 35.14 4.47 9.36
N ILE A 367 36.39 4.59 8.90
CA ILE A 367 37.41 3.53 9.07
C ILE A 367 37.74 3.32 10.55
N PHE A 368 37.94 4.39 11.33
CA PHE A 368 38.26 4.29 12.77
C PHE A 368 37.06 3.84 13.62
N GLN A 369 35.84 4.31 13.33
CA GLN A 369 34.63 3.80 14.00
C GLN A 369 34.38 2.32 13.68
N SER A 370 34.71 1.88 12.46
CA SER A 370 34.70 0.45 12.09
C SER A 370 35.75 -0.39 12.81
N ALA A 371 36.82 0.20 13.35
CA ALA A 371 37.86 -0.50 14.10
C ALA A 371 37.54 -0.63 15.60
N SER A 372 36.60 0.17 16.12
CA SER A 372 36.25 0.23 17.56
C SER A 372 35.13 -0.74 17.97
N LYS A 373 34.66 -1.62 17.08
CA LYS A 373 33.49 -2.51 17.29
C LYS A 373 33.79 -4.01 17.14
N ASN A 374 35.07 -4.40 17.14
CA ASN A 374 35.53 -5.79 17.20
C ASN A 374 36.29 -6.03 18.51
#